data_AF-A0A2V9ZEL4-F1
#
_entry.id   AF-A0A2V9ZEL4-F1
#
_cell.length_a   1.000
_cell.length_b   1.000
_cell.length_c   1.000
_cell.angle_alpha   90.00
_cell.angle_beta   90.00
_cell.angle_gamma   90.00
#
_symmetry.space_group_name_H-M   'P 1'
#
loop_
_entity.id
_entity.type
_entity.pdbx_description
1 polymer ?
#
loop_
_entity_poly.entity_id
_entity_poly.type
_entity_poly.pdbx_seq_one_letter_code
_entity_poly.pdbx_strand_id
1 'polypeptide(L)'
;MDNPFNWREDIARIDYHLNQKQSMYLRYLHDNYDVTLPFGFSCGGSFPTCQENRRRPGTSYQLAHTWLITPTLINEASVNASWNGQRVPPVGDAWKRSTYGFTFPQIFANGGGRFRNSIPDITISGTCGVSPKNVLNPVSAACPGSIKGQEHSLLSPTTDIAANETLTWSHGAHTLKGGVVVIRNRKDQNARSDYAGNVTFTTSNSTNTTGNSLADALLGNFQDYKEASDDPTGHFRFTQYHAFVTDNWKVLRNLSLELGVRYQYAIPTYTQANNFSNFDPSLYDPTQAVTLLSNGNIDTTKGGNRLNGIIRAGSGVPSDQLVNVPIGNSPAVLAVPAGAPRGLYQPLSKFAPRFGFAFAPFSDGKTSIRGGFGIFYDTPEGNMDFDELSNPPFATTVDLQNGSLSNPSGGKPPAAAPISISAVDPHLKSAYTMSYSFSIQHELPRGVFFEMSYVGNEARHLIRKPDINQPSLAALIANAAITTNRPSVNTLRPFKGYSSINTFVSDATSNYNAFQAHVTKRKGNLMLTGSYTWSKALTSSGGFR
;
A
#
# COMPACT_ATOMS: atom_id res chain seq x y z
N MET A 1 -17.15 22.94 16.52
CA MET A 1 -16.72 23.30 15.15
C MET A 1 -17.65 22.58 14.20
N ASP A 2 -18.24 23.29 13.25
CA ASP A 2 -18.98 22.64 12.19
C ASP A 2 -18.00 21.72 11.44
N ASN A 3 -18.40 20.47 11.24
CA ASN A 3 -17.68 19.49 10.42
C ASN A 3 -18.45 19.35 9.11
N PRO A 4 -18.39 20.37 8.22
CA PRO A 4 -19.13 20.33 6.98
C PRO A 4 -18.57 19.19 6.13
N PHE A 5 -19.41 18.17 5.94
CA PHE A 5 -19.19 17.16 4.93
C PHE A 5 -19.95 17.58 3.67
N ASN A 6 -19.21 18.02 2.65
CA ASN A 6 -19.77 18.37 1.36
C ASN A 6 -19.47 17.26 0.37
N TRP A 7 -20.52 16.58 -0.07
CA TRP A 7 -20.46 15.57 -1.10
C TRP A 7 -21.43 15.90 -2.22
N ARG A 8 -20.93 15.85 -3.45
CA ARG A 8 -21.70 15.97 -4.67
C ARG A 8 -21.18 14.97 -5.68
N GLU A 9 -22.11 14.30 -6.35
CA GLU A 9 -21.85 13.39 -7.45
C GLU A 9 -22.75 13.81 -8.62
N ASP A 10 -22.14 14.15 -9.74
CA ASP A 10 -22.84 14.47 -10.99
C ASP A 10 -22.58 13.34 -11.99
N ILE A 11 -23.64 12.77 -12.54
CA ILE A 11 -23.56 11.72 -13.56
C ILE A 11 -24.33 12.20 -14.80
N ALA A 12 -23.68 12.15 -15.95
CA ALA A 12 -24.32 12.37 -17.24
C ALA A 12 -23.99 11.22 -18.19
N ARG A 13 -24.97 10.82 -18.99
CA ARG A 13 -24.81 9.83 -20.04
C ARG A 13 -25.50 10.32 -21.30
N ILE A 14 -24.79 10.24 -22.42
CA ILE A 14 -25.33 10.52 -23.75
C ILE A 14 -25.23 9.23 -24.54
N ASP A 15 -26.37 8.71 -24.96
CA ASP A 15 -26.49 7.54 -25.82
C ASP A 15 -26.76 7.99 -27.26
N TYR A 16 -26.06 7.39 -28.23
CA TYR A 16 -26.20 7.71 -29.64
C TYR A 16 -26.23 6.44 -30.49
N HIS A 17 -27.30 6.26 -31.26
CA HIS A 17 -27.44 5.17 -32.22
C HIS A 17 -27.01 5.67 -33.60
N LEU A 18 -25.81 5.26 -34.05
CA LEU A 18 -25.29 5.57 -35.39
C LEU A 18 -26.20 4.96 -36.48
N ASN A 19 -26.69 3.75 -36.23
CA ASN A 19 -27.65 3.02 -37.07
C ASN A 19 -28.20 1.81 -36.28
N GLN A 20 -28.95 0.91 -36.93
CA GLN A 20 -29.54 -0.28 -36.30
C GLN A 20 -28.51 -1.31 -35.76
N LYS A 21 -27.26 -1.24 -36.22
CA LYS A 21 -26.17 -2.17 -35.84
C LYS A 21 -25.13 -1.55 -34.92
N GLN A 22 -25.11 -0.23 -34.77
CA GLN A 22 -24.05 0.47 -34.04
C GLN A 22 -24.65 1.46 -33.05
N SER A 23 -24.23 1.34 -31.80
CA SER A 23 -24.55 2.29 -30.74
C SER A 23 -23.27 2.71 -30.02
N MET A 24 -23.27 3.93 -29.54
CA MET A 24 -22.22 4.47 -28.69
C MET A 24 -22.85 5.13 -27.47
N TYR A 25 -22.09 5.20 -26.38
CA TYR A 25 -22.41 6.11 -25.30
C TYR A 25 -21.16 6.80 -24.77
N LEU A 26 -21.34 8.03 -24.31
CA LEU A 26 -20.39 8.76 -23.51
C LEU A 26 -20.96 8.87 -22.10
N ARG A 27 -20.22 8.39 -21.09
CA ARG A 27 -20.51 8.62 -19.67
C ARG A 27 -19.53 9.63 -19.11
N TYR A 28 -20.05 10.62 -18.40
CA TYR A 28 -19.32 11.52 -17.53
C TYR A 28 -19.75 11.26 -16.09
N LEU A 29 -18.79 11.19 -15.19
CA LEU A 29 -19.01 11.16 -13.75
C LEU A 29 -18.06 12.15 -13.09
N HIS A 30 -18.56 12.95 -12.18
CA HIS A 30 -17.78 13.90 -11.39
C HIS A 30 -18.19 13.86 -9.94
N ASP A 31 -17.20 13.52 -9.11
CA ASP A 31 -17.34 13.43 -7.67
C ASP A 31 -16.56 14.57 -7.04
N ASN A 32 -17.21 15.28 -6.13
CA ASN A 32 -16.55 16.17 -5.21
C ASN A 32 -16.85 15.72 -3.79
N TYR A 33 -15.79 15.41 -3.05
CA TYR A 33 -15.84 15.03 -1.64
C TYR A 33 -14.89 15.95 -0.88
N ASP A 34 -15.43 16.72 0.06
CA ASP A 34 -14.69 17.65 0.91
C ASP A 34 -15.19 17.49 2.35
N VAL A 35 -14.28 17.15 3.25
CA VAL A 35 -14.57 17.03 4.69
C VAL A 35 -13.47 17.72 5.49
N THR A 36 -13.87 18.52 6.46
CA THR A 36 -12.94 19.18 7.37
C THR A 36 -12.76 18.36 8.63
N LEU A 37 -11.56 17.87 8.85
CA LEU A 37 -11.19 17.03 9.98
C LEU A 37 -10.53 17.91 11.06
N PRO A 38 -11.24 18.25 12.15
CA PRO A 38 -10.77 19.20 13.18
C PRO A 38 -9.50 18.74 13.91
N PHE A 39 -9.24 17.44 13.94
CA PHE A 39 -8.06 16.83 14.57
C PHE A 39 -7.08 16.23 13.54
N GLY A 40 -7.28 16.57 12.27
CA GLY A 40 -6.49 16.10 11.14
C GLY A 40 -6.70 14.63 10.78
N PHE A 41 -6.28 14.30 9.58
CA PHE A 41 -6.09 12.96 9.01
C PHE A 41 -4.62 12.53 9.07
N SER A 42 -3.67 13.44 8.84
CA SER A 42 -2.24 13.12 8.74
C SER A 42 -1.50 13.23 10.09
N CYS A 43 -1.92 14.14 10.96
CA CYS A 43 -1.25 14.51 12.23
C CYS A 43 -1.90 13.94 13.51
N GLY A 44 -3.22 13.67 13.51
CA GLY A 44 -3.94 12.93 14.57
C GLY A 44 -3.79 13.48 16.01
N GLY A 45 -4.03 14.78 16.21
CA GLY A 45 -3.79 15.48 17.48
C GLY A 45 -4.95 15.51 18.48
N SER A 46 -4.64 15.66 19.78
CA SER A 46 -5.64 15.96 20.83
C SER A 46 -6.07 17.45 20.85
N PHE A 47 -5.30 18.32 20.18
CA PHE A 47 -5.59 19.74 20.03
C PHE A 47 -6.00 20.04 18.58
N PRO A 48 -6.85 21.05 18.32
CA PRO A 48 -7.23 21.47 16.97
C PRO A 48 -6.13 22.33 16.31
N THR A 49 -4.87 21.93 16.47
CA THR A 49 -3.67 22.59 15.94
C THR A 49 -3.34 22.13 14.52
N CYS A 50 -3.99 21.06 14.05
CA CYS A 50 -3.72 20.43 12.77
C CYS A 50 -5.02 20.06 12.04
N GLN A 51 -5.97 20.99 12.05
CA GLN A 51 -7.19 20.85 11.29
C GLN A 51 -6.88 20.74 9.80
N GLU A 52 -7.40 19.72 9.14
CA GLU A 52 -7.15 19.43 7.73
C GLU A 52 -8.45 19.35 6.93
N ASN A 53 -8.40 19.70 5.65
CA ASN A 53 -9.48 19.46 4.72
C ASN A 53 -9.08 18.28 3.84
N ARG A 54 -9.80 17.16 3.97
CA ARG A 54 -9.62 15.99 3.14
C ARG A 54 -10.50 16.10 1.89
N ARG A 55 -9.85 16.45 0.78
CA ARG A 55 -10.45 16.57 -0.56
C ARG A 55 -10.20 15.32 -1.38
N ARG A 56 -11.26 14.76 -1.94
CA ARG A 56 -11.20 13.58 -2.82
C ARG A 56 -11.95 13.81 -4.13
N PRO A 57 -11.45 14.70 -5.01
CA PRO A 57 -12.08 14.92 -6.30
C PRO A 57 -11.95 13.66 -7.18
N GLY A 58 -13.00 13.36 -7.93
CA GLY A 58 -13.05 12.31 -8.93
C GLY A 58 -13.68 12.85 -10.20
N THR A 59 -13.14 12.50 -11.36
CA THR A 59 -13.78 12.77 -12.64
C THR A 59 -13.44 11.63 -13.58
N SER A 60 -14.43 11.07 -14.25
CA SER A 60 -14.22 10.03 -15.24
C SER A 60 -15.04 10.25 -16.49
N TYR A 61 -14.44 9.89 -17.62
CA TYR A 61 -15.07 9.83 -18.92
C TYR A 61 -14.94 8.40 -19.44
N GLN A 62 -16.01 7.87 -19.99
CA GLN A 62 -16.00 6.58 -20.66
C GLN A 62 -16.74 6.71 -21.99
N LEU A 63 -16.02 6.48 -23.08
CA LEU A 63 -16.60 6.28 -24.41
C LEU A 63 -16.69 4.78 -24.66
N ALA A 64 -17.87 4.29 -25.03
CA ALA A 64 -18.07 2.90 -25.41
C ALA A 64 -18.82 2.80 -26.74
N HIS A 65 -18.50 1.78 -27.51
CA HIS A 65 -19.08 1.46 -28.81
C HIS A 65 -19.45 -0.01 -28.86
N THR A 66 -20.67 -0.30 -29.29
CA THR A 66 -21.17 -1.65 -29.55
C THR A 66 -21.53 -1.77 -31.02
N TRP A 67 -20.97 -2.78 -31.69
CA TRP A 67 -21.22 -3.06 -33.09
C TRP A 67 -21.69 -4.50 -33.30
N LEU A 68 -22.94 -4.63 -33.75
CA LEU A 68 -23.54 -5.86 -34.27
C LEU A 68 -23.05 -6.09 -35.71
N ILE A 69 -21.84 -6.63 -35.86
CA ILE A 69 -21.25 -6.92 -37.18
C ILE A 69 -22.17 -7.85 -37.97
N THR A 70 -22.64 -8.91 -37.30
CA THR A 70 -23.73 -9.80 -37.74
C THR A 70 -24.68 -10.06 -36.56
N PRO A 71 -25.84 -10.74 -36.75
CA PRO A 71 -26.69 -11.15 -35.64
C PRO A 71 -26.01 -12.07 -34.62
N THR A 72 -24.86 -12.64 -34.96
CA THR A 72 -24.10 -13.57 -34.13
C THR A 72 -22.69 -13.10 -33.77
N LEU A 73 -22.23 -11.98 -34.33
CA LEU A 73 -20.90 -11.43 -34.11
C LEU A 73 -21.03 -9.99 -33.60
N ILE A 74 -20.63 -9.79 -32.35
CA ILE A 74 -20.77 -8.53 -31.61
C ILE A 74 -19.38 -8.08 -31.16
N ASN A 75 -19.00 -6.86 -31.52
CA ASN A 75 -17.82 -6.19 -30.97
C ASN A 75 -18.25 -5.12 -29.95
N GLU A 76 -17.60 -5.09 -28.82
CA GLU A 76 -17.74 -4.09 -27.77
C GLU A 76 -16.37 -3.50 -27.47
N ALA A 77 -16.21 -2.21 -27.69
CA ALA A 77 -14.98 -1.48 -27.42
C ALA A 77 -15.25 -0.31 -26.48
N SER A 78 -14.34 -0.04 -25.55
CA SER A 78 -14.44 1.13 -24.67
C SER A 78 -13.08 1.69 -24.31
N VAL A 79 -13.04 3.01 -24.12
CA VAL A 79 -11.91 3.71 -23.52
C VAL A 79 -12.45 4.52 -22.36
N ASN A 80 -11.81 4.37 -21.20
CA ASN A 80 -12.07 5.20 -20.04
C ASN A 80 -10.82 5.98 -19.64
N ALA A 81 -11.04 7.20 -19.19
CA ALA A 81 -10.03 8.01 -18.53
C ALA A 81 -10.63 8.54 -17.24
N SER A 82 -9.96 8.31 -16.12
CA SER A 82 -10.35 8.86 -14.82
C SER A 82 -9.20 9.60 -14.17
N TRP A 83 -9.55 10.70 -13.52
CA TRP A 83 -8.69 11.48 -12.65
C TRP A 83 -9.33 11.45 -11.28
N ASN A 84 -8.66 10.85 -10.32
CA ASN A 84 -9.07 10.90 -8.94
C ASN A 84 -7.89 11.37 -8.10
N GLY A 85 -8.12 11.71 -6.85
CA GLY A 85 -7.00 11.98 -5.97
C GLY A 85 -7.42 12.16 -4.54
N GLN A 86 -6.43 12.18 -3.66
CA GLN A 86 -6.61 12.61 -2.29
C GLN A 86 -5.62 13.75 -2.00
N ARG A 87 -6.14 14.87 -1.51
CA ARG A 87 -5.33 15.99 -1.00
C ARG A 87 -5.82 16.34 0.39
N VAL A 88 -4.89 16.54 1.31
CA VAL A 88 -5.21 16.78 2.72
C VAL A 88 -4.54 18.06 3.23
N PRO A 89 -4.78 19.23 2.60
CA PRO A 89 -4.18 20.48 3.08
C PRO A 89 -4.70 20.86 4.48
N PRO A 90 -3.88 21.53 5.31
CA PRO A 90 -4.35 22.15 6.53
C PRO A 90 -5.35 23.29 6.24
N VAL A 91 -6.17 23.62 7.24
CA VAL A 91 -7.22 24.63 7.16
C VAL A 91 -6.93 25.79 8.11
N GLY A 92 -7.25 27.00 7.66
CA GLY A 92 -7.09 28.22 8.46
C GLY A 92 -5.62 28.49 8.79
N ASP A 93 -5.40 29.01 10.00
CA ASP A 93 -4.09 29.44 10.47
C ASP A 93 -3.58 28.63 11.67
N ALA A 94 -4.37 27.69 12.21
CA ALA A 94 -4.00 26.90 13.38
C ALA A 94 -2.72 26.07 13.18
N TRP A 95 -2.39 25.67 11.95
CA TRP A 95 -1.16 24.95 11.66
C TRP A 95 0.09 25.86 11.63
N LYS A 96 -0.07 27.18 11.54
CA LYS A 96 1.04 28.13 11.34
C LYS A 96 1.78 28.43 12.64
N ARG A 97 3.11 28.48 12.55
CA ARG A 97 4.01 28.93 13.63
C ARG A 97 3.64 30.28 14.23
N SER A 98 3.29 31.25 13.38
CA SER A 98 2.95 32.62 13.79
C SER A 98 1.72 32.71 14.69
N THR A 99 0.79 31.77 14.55
CA THR A 99 -0.48 31.74 15.32
C THR A 99 -0.23 31.53 16.81
N TYR A 100 0.82 30.80 17.16
CA TYR A 100 1.20 30.50 18.54
C TYR A 100 2.52 31.15 18.96
N GLY A 101 3.10 32.02 18.12
CA GLY A 101 4.33 32.73 18.44
C GLY A 101 5.61 31.87 18.40
N PHE A 102 5.66 30.82 17.57
CA PHE A 102 6.88 30.04 17.37
C PHE A 102 7.92 30.88 16.62
N THR A 103 8.96 31.34 17.31
CA THR A 103 10.01 32.21 16.76
C THR A 103 11.33 31.50 16.46
N PHE A 104 11.52 30.26 16.93
CA PHE A 104 12.76 29.56 16.66
C PHE A 104 12.94 29.21 15.17
N PRO A 105 14.19 29.18 14.66
CA PRO A 105 14.45 28.86 13.27
C PRO A 105 14.28 27.36 12.98
N GLN A 106 13.83 27.03 11.78
CA GLN A 106 13.99 25.68 11.19
C GLN A 106 15.43 25.51 10.68
N ILE A 107 15.92 24.27 10.63
CA ILE A 107 17.26 23.95 10.14
C ILE A 107 17.37 24.22 8.64
N PHE A 108 16.37 23.79 7.89
CA PHE A 108 16.29 24.11 6.48
C PHE A 108 15.55 25.44 6.36
N ALA A 109 16.27 26.48 5.93
CA ALA A 109 15.82 27.89 5.93
C ALA A 109 14.52 28.18 5.15
N ASN A 110 13.91 27.18 4.53
CA ASN A 110 12.63 27.24 3.83
C ASN A 110 11.74 26.01 4.09
N GLY A 111 11.96 25.21 5.14
CA GLY A 111 11.06 24.13 5.58
C GLY A 111 10.56 23.20 4.47
N GLY A 112 11.46 22.74 3.59
CA GLY A 112 11.27 21.66 2.61
C GLY A 112 9.94 21.59 1.85
N GLY A 113 8.92 21.02 2.50
CA GLY A 113 7.64 20.67 1.91
C GLY A 113 6.69 21.83 1.62
N ARG A 114 5.42 21.47 1.42
CA ARG A 114 4.36 22.36 0.90
C ARG A 114 3.85 23.37 1.94
N PHE A 115 3.94 23.04 3.23
CA PHE A 115 3.43 23.84 4.35
C PHE A 115 4.57 24.26 5.29
N ARG A 116 5.51 25.01 4.73
CA ARG A 116 6.85 25.30 5.31
C ARG A 116 6.83 25.90 6.70
N ASN A 117 5.83 26.74 6.99
CA ASN A 117 5.67 27.44 8.26
C ASN A 117 4.77 26.70 9.27
N SER A 118 4.67 25.38 9.14
CA SER A 118 3.94 24.55 10.08
C SER A 118 4.62 24.50 11.44
N ILE A 119 3.82 24.44 12.51
CA ILE A 119 4.34 24.05 13.82
C ILE A 119 4.86 22.60 13.79
N PRO A 120 5.91 22.28 14.55
CA PRO A 120 6.42 20.92 14.64
C PRO A 120 5.52 20.07 15.54
N ASP A 121 5.75 18.77 15.48
CA ASP A 121 5.35 17.88 16.55
C ASP A 121 6.18 18.15 17.80
N ILE A 122 5.56 18.16 18.97
CA ILE A 122 6.22 18.34 20.26
C ILE A 122 5.85 17.22 21.20
N THR A 123 6.85 16.51 21.72
CA THR A 123 6.70 15.48 22.74
C THR A 123 7.36 15.93 24.03
N ILE A 124 6.63 15.90 25.15
CA ILE A 124 7.16 16.18 26.49
C ILE A 124 6.91 14.94 27.36
N SER A 125 7.98 14.23 27.71
CA SER A 125 7.89 13.00 28.51
C SER A 125 7.46 13.29 29.95
N GLY A 126 6.81 12.35 30.63
CA GLY A 126 6.59 12.44 32.09
C GLY A 126 5.56 13.47 32.58
N THR A 127 4.80 14.11 31.68
CA THR A 127 3.72 15.05 32.04
C THR A 127 2.35 14.36 32.30
N CYS A 128 2.27 13.02 32.18
CA CYS A 128 1.06 12.24 32.45
C CYS A 128 1.29 11.26 33.62
N GLY A 129 0.53 11.41 34.71
CA GLY A 129 0.40 10.38 35.74
C GLY A 129 -0.54 9.24 35.31
N VAL A 130 -0.17 8.00 35.64
CA VAL A 130 -0.99 6.75 35.64
C VAL A 130 -1.83 6.41 34.40
N SER A 131 -1.33 5.46 33.59
CA SER A 131 -2.19 4.54 32.84
C SER A 131 -2.62 3.38 33.75
N PRO A 132 -3.92 3.14 34.01
CA PRO A 132 -4.35 1.86 34.55
C PRO A 132 -4.20 0.81 33.44
N LYS A 133 -3.50 -0.29 33.76
CA LYS A 133 -3.54 -1.52 32.97
C LYS A 133 -5.00 -1.91 32.69
N ASN A 134 -5.29 -2.24 31.43
CA ASN A 134 -6.52 -2.87 30.91
C ASN A 134 -7.75 -1.97 30.70
N VAL A 135 -7.83 -1.28 29.55
CA VAL A 135 -9.11 -1.09 28.84
C VAL A 135 -8.86 -1.22 27.33
N LEU A 136 -9.58 -2.15 26.72
CA LEU A 136 -9.69 -2.30 25.27
C LEU A 136 -10.31 -1.02 24.70
N ASN A 137 -9.56 -0.31 23.87
CA ASN A 137 -9.89 0.92 23.15
C ASN A 137 -9.52 2.24 23.87
N PRO A 138 -8.28 2.74 23.73
CA PRO A 138 -7.92 4.06 24.20
C PRO A 138 -8.43 5.10 23.20
N VAL A 139 -9.57 5.72 23.51
CA VAL A 139 -9.75 7.12 23.14
C VAL A 139 -8.76 7.85 24.03
N SER A 140 -7.68 8.36 23.45
CA SER A 140 -6.67 9.14 24.16
C SER A 140 -7.35 10.31 24.87
N ALA A 141 -7.58 10.18 26.17
CA ALA A 141 -7.84 11.31 27.03
C ALA A 141 -6.67 12.28 26.80
N ALA A 142 -6.99 13.48 26.30
CA ALA A 142 -6.04 14.50 25.89
C ALA A 142 -4.95 14.70 26.97
N CYS A 143 -3.78 14.12 26.77
CA CYS A 143 -2.63 14.43 27.60
C CYS A 143 -1.85 15.57 26.93
N PRO A 144 -1.48 16.64 27.66
CA PRO A 144 -0.68 17.76 27.13
C PRO A 144 0.73 17.37 26.65
N GLY A 145 1.18 16.13 26.90
CA GLY A 145 2.54 15.66 26.61
C GLY A 145 2.84 15.37 25.13
N SER A 146 1.87 15.46 24.21
CA SER A 146 2.14 15.37 22.77
C SER A 146 1.25 16.35 22.02
N ILE A 147 1.85 17.46 21.57
CA ILE A 147 1.20 18.43 20.67
C ILE A 147 1.53 17.97 19.26
N LYS A 148 0.48 17.71 18.47
CA LYS A 148 0.62 17.35 17.07
C LYS A 148 0.55 18.58 16.19
N GLY A 149 1.59 18.77 15.41
CA GLY A 149 1.72 19.86 14.45
C GLY A 149 1.10 19.51 13.11
N GLN A 150 1.47 20.26 12.08
CA GLN A 150 1.19 19.90 10.70
C GLN A 150 2.50 19.55 10.01
N GLU A 151 3.11 18.48 10.49
CA GLU A 151 4.46 18.00 10.17
C GLU A 151 4.60 17.52 8.73
N HIS A 152 3.51 17.05 8.13
CA HIS A 152 3.37 16.73 6.72
C HIS A 152 1.91 16.88 6.24
N SER A 153 1.64 16.69 4.95
CA SER A 153 0.26 16.69 4.39
C SER A 153 0.18 15.77 3.17
N LEU A 154 -0.85 14.93 3.07
CA LEU A 154 -0.96 13.99 1.96
C LEU A 154 -1.32 14.67 0.62
N LEU A 155 -0.55 14.34 -0.42
CA LEU A 155 -0.82 14.59 -1.83
C LEU A 155 -0.80 13.25 -2.58
N SER A 156 -1.90 12.85 -3.20
CA SER A 156 -2.01 11.56 -3.91
C SER A 156 -2.99 11.62 -5.09
N PRO A 157 -2.78 12.47 -6.12
CA PRO A 157 -3.53 12.38 -7.37
C PRO A 157 -3.17 11.12 -8.19
N THR A 158 -4.16 10.56 -8.85
CA THR A 158 -4.04 9.39 -9.72
C THR A 158 -4.82 9.62 -11.02
N THR A 159 -4.25 9.18 -12.13
CA THR A 159 -4.89 9.13 -13.44
C THR A 159 -4.84 7.71 -13.96
N ASP A 160 -6.00 7.16 -14.30
CA ASP A 160 -6.15 5.84 -14.89
C ASP A 160 -6.74 5.97 -16.28
N ILE A 161 -6.04 5.43 -17.28
CA ILE A 161 -6.54 5.31 -18.65
C ILE A 161 -6.57 3.84 -18.98
N ALA A 162 -7.74 3.33 -19.39
CA ALA A 162 -7.84 1.97 -19.86
C ALA A 162 -8.61 1.89 -21.17
N ALA A 163 -8.15 1.00 -22.04
CA ALA A 163 -8.82 0.64 -23.27
C ALA A 163 -9.16 -0.85 -23.21
N ASN A 164 -10.38 -1.19 -23.58
CA ASN A 164 -10.92 -2.54 -23.52
C ASN A 164 -11.59 -2.85 -24.86
N GLU A 165 -11.34 -4.03 -25.39
CA GLU A 165 -12.04 -4.58 -26.55
C GLU A 165 -12.52 -5.99 -26.20
N THR A 166 -13.68 -6.35 -26.73
CA THR A 166 -14.27 -7.66 -26.57
C THR A 166 -15.07 -8.01 -27.82
N LEU A 167 -14.77 -9.17 -28.39
CA LEU A 167 -15.51 -9.78 -29.48
C LEU A 167 -16.26 -11.00 -28.96
N THR A 168 -17.57 -11.04 -29.21
CA THR A 168 -18.43 -12.20 -28.92
C THR A 168 -18.95 -12.78 -30.22
N TRP A 169 -18.73 -14.08 -30.44
CA TRP A 169 -19.18 -14.81 -31.62
C TRP A 169 -19.97 -16.06 -31.20
N SER A 170 -21.26 -16.08 -31.54
CA SER A 170 -22.12 -17.25 -31.34
C SER A 170 -22.23 -18.05 -32.64
N HIS A 171 -21.72 -19.28 -32.66
CA HIS A 171 -21.75 -20.11 -33.85
C HIS A 171 -22.01 -21.57 -33.47
N GLY A 172 -23.15 -22.10 -33.94
CA GLY A 172 -23.58 -23.45 -33.61
C GLY A 172 -23.72 -23.67 -32.11
N ALA A 173 -22.96 -24.63 -31.58
CA ALA A 173 -22.94 -24.97 -30.16
C ALA A 173 -22.01 -24.08 -29.30
N HIS A 174 -21.25 -23.18 -29.93
CA HIS A 174 -20.22 -22.37 -29.28
C HIS A 174 -20.66 -20.92 -29.13
N THR A 175 -20.28 -20.32 -28.01
CA THR A 175 -20.25 -18.87 -27.85
C THR A 175 -18.85 -18.48 -27.40
N LEU A 176 -18.06 -18.03 -28.37
CA LEU A 176 -16.69 -17.60 -28.16
C LEU A 176 -16.68 -16.14 -27.73
N LYS A 177 -15.87 -15.82 -26.72
CA LYS A 177 -15.62 -14.46 -26.27
C LYS A 177 -14.12 -14.23 -26.14
N GLY A 178 -13.58 -13.29 -26.91
CA GLY A 178 -12.17 -12.91 -26.84
C GLY A 178 -12.03 -11.41 -26.61
N GLY A 179 -10.91 -10.97 -26.05
CA GLY A 179 -10.71 -9.54 -25.86
C GLY A 179 -9.35 -9.17 -25.29
N VAL A 180 -9.06 -7.87 -25.34
CA VAL A 180 -7.84 -7.27 -24.82
C VAL A 180 -8.15 -6.11 -23.90
N VAL A 181 -7.30 -5.92 -22.88
CA VAL A 181 -7.37 -4.79 -21.96
C VAL A 181 -5.98 -4.22 -21.76
N VAL A 182 -5.83 -2.92 -21.97
CA VAL A 182 -4.61 -2.18 -21.67
C VAL A 182 -4.92 -1.11 -20.64
N ILE A 183 -4.18 -1.10 -19.53
CA ILE A 183 -4.35 -0.14 -18.43
C ILE A 183 -3.04 0.62 -18.27
N ARG A 184 -3.10 1.94 -18.27
CA ARG A 184 -2.00 2.84 -17.92
C ARG A 184 -2.40 3.66 -16.70
N ASN A 185 -1.62 3.55 -15.64
CA ASN A 185 -1.78 4.36 -14.44
C ASN A 185 -0.64 5.37 -14.31
N ARG A 186 -0.99 6.56 -13.80
CA ARG A 186 -0.04 7.55 -13.31
C ARG A 186 -0.51 7.99 -11.94
N LYS A 187 0.33 7.81 -10.93
CA LYS A 187 0.06 8.27 -9.58
C LYS A 187 1.21 9.12 -9.11
N ASP A 188 0.92 10.29 -8.56
CA ASP A 188 1.94 11.14 -7.97
C ASP A 188 1.65 11.20 -6.47
N GLN A 189 2.57 10.72 -5.63
CA GLN A 189 2.37 10.70 -4.18
C GLN A 189 3.63 11.10 -3.44
N ASN A 190 3.47 11.95 -2.42
CA ASN A 190 4.55 12.37 -1.55
C ASN A 190 4.92 11.33 -0.48
N ALA A 191 6.16 11.38 -0.02
CA ALA A 191 6.69 10.49 1.01
C ALA A 191 6.09 10.77 2.41
N ARG A 192 5.55 11.97 2.62
CA ARG A 192 5.04 12.49 3.91
C ARG A 192 6.15 12.60 4.96
N SER A 193 7.29 13.13 4.54
CA SER A 193 8.42 13.36 5.45
C SER A 193 8.13 14.49 6.44
N ASP A 194 8.66 14.41 7.66
CA ASP A 194 8.43 15.40 8.73
C ASP A 194 9.23 16.70 8.51
N TYR A 195 8.83 17.50 7.52
CA TYR A 195 9.55 18.73 7.13
C TYR A 195 9.26 19.94 8.03
N ALA A 196 8.21 19.91 8.86
CA ALA A 196 7.96 20.96 9.85
C ALA A 196 8.75 20.77 11.16
N GLY A 197 9.35 19.59 11.31
CA GLY A 197 10.15 19.18 12.45
C GLY A 197 9.39 18.40 13.51
N ASN A 198 10.15 17.66 14.32
CA ASN A 198 9.70 16.93 15.50
C ASN A 198 10.66 17.24 16.65
N VAL A 199 10.11 17.66 17.80
CA VAL A 199 10.88 18.06 18.99
C VAL A 199 10.52 17.16 20.16
N THR A 200 11.51 16.56 20.79
CA THR A 200 11.32 15.74 22.00
C THR A 200 12.04 16.33 23.20
N PHE A 201 11.28 16.51 24.28
CA PHE A 201 11.74 16.89 25.60
C PHE A 201 11.65 15.68 26.53
N THR A 202 12.80 15.17 26.93
CA THR A 202 12.92 14.08 27.89
C THR A 202 14.18 14.26 28.72
N THR A 203 14.13 13.81 29.97
CA THR A 203 15.27 13.84 30.89
C THR A 203 16.16 12.61 30.70
N SER A 204 15.63 11.55 30.08
CA SER A 204 16.37 10.33 29.79
C SER A 204 17.37 10.56 28.66
N ASN A 205 18.63 10.15 28.87
CA ASN A 205 19.73 10.31 27.91
C ASN A 205 19.93 11.76 27.42
N SER A 206 19.49 12.76 28.20
CA SER A 206 19.74 14.17 27.91
C SER A 206 20.88 14.70 28.76
N THR A 207 21.87 15.33 28.12
CA THR A 207 22.92 16.10 28.79
C THR A 207 22.56 17.58 28.91
N ASN A 208 21.48 18.02 28.25
CA ASN A 208 20.94 19.38 28.33
C ASN A 208 19.56 19.35 28.99
N THR A 209 19.52 19.05 30.29
CA THR A 209 18.27 18.90 31.05
C THR A 209 18.38 19.52 32.43
N THR A 210 17.28 20.08 32.89
CA THR A 210 17.02 20.54 34.26
C THR A 210 16.63 19.39 35.20
N GLY A 211 16.49 18.17 34.68
CA GLY A 211 15.91 17.03 35.40
C GLY A 211 14.37 17.01 35.36
N ASN A 212 13.74 17.99 34.70
CA ASN A 212 12.30 18.03 34.46
C ASN A 212 12.01 18.40 33.00
N SER A 213 11.41 17.48 32.25
CA SER A 213 11.10 17.62 30.82
C SER A 213 10.16 18.78 30.49
N LEU A 214 9.24 19.15 31.38
CA LEU A 214 8.38 20.31 31.19
C LEU A 214 9.15 21.62 31.36
N ALA A 215 10.02 21.69 32.37
CA ALA A 215 10.93 22.83 32.54
C ALA A 215 11.89 22.96 31.35
N ASP A 216 12.39 21.83 30.84
CA ASP A 216 13.20 21.78 29.62
C ASP A 216 12.43 22.30 28.41
N ALA A 217 11.15 21.94 28.25
CA ALA A 217 10.30 22.47 27.19
C ALA A 217 10.11 24.00 27.29
N LEU A 218 9.89 24.53 28.50
CA LEU A 218 9.73 25.97 28.74
C LEU A 218 11.03 26.75 28.47
N LEU A 219 12.19 26.16 28.76
CA LEU A 219 13.50 26.73 28.46
C LEU A 219 13.93 26.48 26.99
N GLY A 220 13.22 25.63 26.27
CA GLY A 220 13.56 25.19 24.92
C GLY A 220 14.74 24.22 24.84
N ASN A 221 15.12 23.57 25.94
CA ASN A 221 16.20 22.58 25.99
C ASN A 221 15.72 21.23 25.46
N PHE A 222 15.80 21.00 24.15
CA PHE A 222 15.35 19.73 23.57
C PHE A 222 16.39 18.62 23.75
N GLN A 223 15.90 17.39 23.93
CA GLN A 223 16.75 16.21 23.86
C GLN A 223 16.95 15.75 22.42
N ASP A 224 15.93 15.83 21.57
CA ASP A 224 15.96 15.43 20.16
C ASP A 224 15.20 16.46 19.31
N TYR A 225 15.76 16.81 18.15
CA TYR A 225 15.15 17.64 17.12
C TYR A 225 15.41 16.99 15.76
N LYS A 226 14.33 16.62 15.06
CA LYS A 226 14.39 16.04 13.71
C LYS A 226 13.69 16.93 12.71
N GLU A 227 14.24 17.06 11.52
CA GLU A 227 13.62 17.82 10.42
C GLU A 227 14.02 17.20 9.08
N ALA A 228 13.04 16.92 8.22
CA ALA A 228 13.30 16.49 6.86
C ALA A 228 13.59 17.70 5.95
N SER A 229 14.52 17.56 5.01
CA SER A 229 14.89 18.64 4.10
C SER A 229 13.78 19.00 3.11
N ASP A 230 12.91 18.04 2.78
CA ASP A 230 11.79 18.16 1.84
C ASP A 230 10.79 17.01 2.02
N ASP A 231 9.67 17.07 1.30
CA ASP A 231 8.66 16.04 1.16
C ASP A 231 8.62 15.50 -0.29
N PRO A 232 9.55 14.60 -0.65
CA PRO A 232 9.74 14.18 -2.03
C PRO A 232 8.49 13.52 -2.60
N THR A 233 8.16 13.85 -3.85
CA THR A 233 7.04 13.25 -4.58
C THR A 233 7.51 12.15 -5.51
N GLY A 234 7.01 10.93 -5.31
CA GLY A 234 7.17 9.84 -6.25
C GLY A 234 6.17 9.95 -7.40
N HIS A 235 6.69 9.99 -8.62
CA HIS A 235 5.91 9.98 -9.85
C HIS A 235 5.75 8.53 -10.35
N PHE A 236 4.85 7.77 -9.72
CA PHE A 236 4.62 6.35 -9.94
C PHE A 236 3.85 6.04 -11.23
N ARG A 237 4.29 5.01 -11.94
CA ARG A 237 3.76 4.61 -13.24
C ARG A 237 3.70 3.09 -13.31
N PHE A 238 2.65 2.56 -13.93
CA PHE A 238 2.64 1.17 -14.40
C PHE A 238 1.79 1.04 -15.66
N THR A 239 2.04 -0.04 -16.41
CA THR A 239 1.18 -0.45 -17.52
C THR A 239 0.87 -1.93 -17.40
N GLN A 240 -0.38 -2.30 -17.65
CA GLN A 240 -0.80 -3.69 -17.72
C GLN A 240 -1.41 -4.00 -19.08
N TYR A 241 -1.15 -5.20 -19.55
CA TYR A 241 -1.69 -5.76 -20.78
C TYR A 241 -2.33 -7.09 -20.43
N HIS A 242 -3.59 -7.25 -20.80
CA HIS A 242 -4.32 -8.48 -20.59
C HIS A 242 -4.97 -8.90 -21.90
N ALA A 243 -5.00 -10.20 -22.15
CA ALA A 243 -5.74 -10.79 -23.25
C ALA A 243 -6.50 -12.01 -22.73
N PHE A 244 -7.69 -12.28 -23.24
CA PHE A 244 -8.44 -13.45 -22.84
C PHE A 244 -9.20 -14.06 -24.01
N VAL A 245 -9.49 -15.35 -23.87
CA VAL A 245 -10.43 -16.09 -24.71
C VAL A 245 -11.21 -17.05 -23.83
N THR A 246 -12.52 -17.15 -24.07
CA THR A 246 -13.43 -18.08 -23.41
C THR A 246 -14.37 -18.68 -24.45
N ASP A 247 -14.65 -19.97 -24.32
CA ASP A 247 -15.67 -20.69 -25.09
C ASP A 247 -16.74 -21.25 -24.15
N ASN A 248 -17.97 -20.82 -24.38
CA ASN A 248 -19.16 -21.44 -23.78
C ASN A 248 -19.72 -22.45 -24.78
N TRP A 249 -19.46 -23.73 -24.52
CA TRP A 249 -19.74 -24.82 -25.44
C TRP A 249 -20.87 -25.71 -24.91
N LYS A 250 -21.96 -25.78 -25.67
CA LYS A 250 -23.05 -26.74 -25.45
C LYS A 250 -22.71 -28.08 -26.11
N VAL A 251 -21.91 -28.89 -25.42
CA VAL A 251 -21.46 -30.21 -25.91
C VAL A 251 -22.63 -31.14 -26.21
N LEU A 252 -23.59 -31.21 -25.27
CA LEU A 252 -24.83 -31.98 -25.39
C LEU A 252 -26.01 -31.11 -24.93
N ARG A 253 -27.25 -31.58 -25.16
CA ARG A 253 -28.46 -30.91 -24.65
C ARG A 253 -28.47 -30.78 -23.12
N ASN A 254 -27.72 -31.63 -22.44
CA ASN A 254 -27.64 -31.70 -20.99
C ASN A 254 -26.22 -31.48 -20.45
N LEU A 255 -25.24 -31.11 -21.29
CA LEU A 255 -23.86 -30.85 -20.89
C LEU A 255 -23.37 -29.56 -21.54
N SER A 256 -22.98 -28.59 -20.71
CA SER A 256 -22.30 -27.37 -21.14
C SER A 256 -20.94 -27.27 -20.46
N LEU A 257 -19.94 -26.82 -21.21
CA LEU A 257 -18.60 -26.54 -20.73
C LEU A 257 -18.29 -25.05 -20.91
N GLU A 258 -17.51 -24.49 -19.99
CA GLU A 258 -16.91 -23.18 -20.09
C GLU A 258 -15.39 -23.36 -20.03
N LEU A 259 -14.70 -23.03 -21.12
CA LEU A 259 -13.25 -23.16 -21.23
C LEU A 259 -12.67 -21.78 -21.44
N GLY A 260 -11.73 -21.34 -20.61
CA GLY A 260 -11.14 -20.01 -20.77
C GLY A 260 -9.68 -19.93 -20.35
N VAL A 261 -8.97 -18.99 -20.95
CA VAL A 261 -7.62 -18.60 -20.52
C VAL A 261 -7.46 -17.09 -20.64
N ARG A 262 -6.81 -16.50 -19.64
CA ARG A 262 -6.39 -15.10 -19.68
C ARG A 262 -4.87 -15.03 -19.56
N TYR A 263 -4.21 -14.30 -20.46
CA TYR A 263 -2.83 -13.89 -20.32
C TYR A 263 -2.76 -12.52 -19.63
N GLN A 264 -1.86 -12.37 -18.67
CA GLN A 264 -1.62 -11.13 -17.95
C GLN A 264 -0.14 -10.79 -18.01
N TYR A 265 0.17 -9.60 -18.53
CA TYR A 265 1.49 -9.00 -18.51
C TYR A 265 1.42 -7.67 -17.75
N ALA A 266 1.98 -7.61 -16.55
CA ALA A 266 1.94 -6.43 -15.69
C ALA A 266 3.36 -5.94 -15.39
N ILE A 267 3.62 -4.68 -15.75
CA ILE A 267 4.86 -4.00 -15.41
C ILE A 267 4.75 -3.55 -13.94
N PRO A 268 5.76 -3.84 -13.09
CA PRO A 268 5.80 -3.36 -11.71
C PRO A 268 5.68 -1.83 -11.66
N THR A 269 5.09 -1.32 -10.59
CA THR A 269 5.05 0.13 -10.39
C THR A 269 6.48 0.66 -10.26
N TYR A 270 6.77 1.75 -10.96
CA TYR A 270 8.08 2.38 -10.94
C TYR A 270 7.95 3.89 -10.86
N THR A 271 8.97 4.59 -10.36
CA THR A 271 9.01 6.05 -10.41
C THR A 271 9.60 6.55 -11.73
N GLN A 272 9.02 7.59 -12.31
CA GLN A 272 9.51 8.22 -13.53
C GLN A 272 10.98 8.65 -13.40
N ALA A 273 11.37 9.12 -12.21
CA ALA A 273 12.71 9.60 -11.88
C ALA A 273 13.68 8.52 -11.35
N ASN A 274 13.25 7.27 -11.17
CA ASN A 274 14.05 6.20 -10.54
C ASN A 274 14.63 6.59 -9.15
N ASN A 275 13.92 7.41 -8.40
CA ASN A 275 14.35 8.00 -7.12
C ASN A 275 13.99 7.15 -5.89
N PHE A 276 14.25 5.86 -6.00
CA PHE A 276 14.04 4.88 -4.94
C PHE A 276 15.13 3.83 -5.02
N SER A 277 15.38 3.21 -3.88
CA SER A 277 16.42 2.23 -3.66
C SER A 277 15.85 1.04 -2.92
N ASN A 278 16.52 -0.09 -3.06
CA ASN A 278 16.13 -1.34 -2.46
C ASN A 278 17.32 -1.97 -1.76
N PHE A 279 17.06 -2.86 -0.80
CA PHE A 279 18.09 -3.72 -0.25
C PHE A 279 18.05 -5.09 -0.90
N ASP A 280 19.18 -5.50 -1.44
CA ASP A 280 19.39 -6.82 -1.99
C ASP A 280 20.40 -7.58 -1.11
N PRO A 281 19.96 -8.61 -0.37
CA PRO A 281 20.85 -9.42 0.47
C PRO A 281 22.05 -10.00 -0.28
N SER A 282 21.92 -10.25 -1.59
CA SER A 282 23.02 -10.80 -2.41
C SER A 282 24.12 -9.79 -2.71
N LEU A 283 23.84 -8.48 -2.57
CA LEU A 283 24.80 -7.39 -2.73
C LEU A 283 25.46 -6.97 -1.42
N TYR A 284 25.02 -7.53 -0.29
CA TYR A 284 25.62 -7.24 1.00
C TYR A 284 26.97 -7.97 1.14
N ASP A 285 28.05 -7.21 1.30
CA ASP A 285 29.40 -7.74 1.50
C ASP A 285 29.79 -7.70 2.99
N PRO A 286 29.92 -8.85 3.69
CA PRO A 286 30.33 -8.87 5.09
C PRO A 286 31.67 -8.18 5.39
N THR A 287 32.57 -8.06 4.41
CA THR A 287 33.87 -7.39 4.59
C THR A 287 33.74 -5.86 4.64
N GLN A 288 32.67 -5.32 4.06
CA GLN A 288 32.33 -3.89 4.09
C GLN A 288 31.36 -3.54 5.22
N ALA A 289 31.00 -4.50 6.06
CA ALA A 289 30.08 -4.31 7.18
C ALA A 289 30.62 -3.28 8.18
N VAL A 290 29.73 -2.42 8.68
CA VAL A 290 30.08 -1.52 9.78
C VAL A 290 30.33 -2.31 11.07
N THR A 291 31.25 -1.80 11.90
CA THR A 291 31.45 -2.36 13.25
C THR A 291 30.45 -1.74 14.22
N LEU A 292 29.88 -2.57 15.11
CA LEU A 292 28.96 -2.10 16.16
C LEU A 292 29.64 -2.13 17.53
N LEU A 293 29.40 -1.09 18.31
CA LEU A 293 29.70 -1.04 19.75
C LEU A 293 28.74 -1.97 20.51
N SER A 294 29.07 -2.32 21.75
CA SER A 294 28.22 -3.18 22.60
C SER A 294 26.83 -2.59 22.86
N ASN A 295 26.71 -1.25 22.86
CA ASN A 295 25.43 -0.53 22.97
C ASN A 295 24.60 -0.56 21.67
N GLY A 296 25.13 -1.11 20.57
CA GLY A 296 24.44 -1.26 19.28
C GLY A 296 24.58 -0.08 18.32
N ASN A 297 25.29 0.98 18.71
CA ASN A 297 25.66 2.07 17.81
C ASN A 297 26.82 1.65 16.90
N ILE A 298 26.97 2.34 15.78
CA ILE A 298 28.06 2.16 14.83
C ILE A 298 29.34 2.80 15.40
N ASP A 299 30.42 2.02 15.40
CA ASP A 299 31.77 2.51 15.70
C ASP A 299 32.34 3.23 14.47
N THR A 300 32.19 4.55 14.43
CA THR A 300 32.64 5.38 13.30
C THR A 300 34.17 5.42 13.15
N THR A 301 34.94 4.94 14.14
CA THR A 301 36.40 4.90 14.08
C THR A 301 36.93 3.72 13.25
N LYS A 302 36.09 2.70 13.01
CA LYS A 302 36.46 1.46 12.31
C LYS A 302 35.99 1.39 10.86
N GLY A 303 35.38 2.46 10.35
CA GLY A 303 34.88 2.52 8.98
C GLY A 303 33.72 1.56 8.68
N GLY A 304 33.60 1.16 7.42
CA GLY A 304 32.53 0.32 6.89
C GLY A 304 31.48 1.11 6.09
N ASN A 305 30.78 0.40 5.20
CA ASN A 305 29.75 0.97 4.35
C ASN A 305 28.37 0.91 5.04
N ARG A 306 27.82 2.07 5.37
CA ARG A 306 26.48 2.19 6.00
C ARG A 306 25.32 1.86 5.05
N LEU A 307 25.57 1.86 3.74
CA LEU A 307 24.59 1.58 2.69
C LEU A 307 24.88 0.24 1.99
N ASN A 308 25.62 -0.66 2.65
CA ASN A 308 26.00 -1.96 2.12
C ASN A 308 24.77 -2.80 1.74
N GLY A 309 24.75 -3.37 0.54
CA GLY A 309 23.61 -4.12 0.02
C GLY A 309 22.47 -3.26 -0.54
N ILE A 310 22.57 -1.93 -0.52
CA ILE A 310 21.57 -1.06 -1.17
C ILE A 310 21.89 -0.89 -2.66
N ILE A 311 20.85 -0.93 -3.49
CA ILE A 311 20.91 -0.69 -4.94
C ILE A 311 19.82 0.30 -5.37
N ARG A 312 20.14 1.19 -6.31
CA ARG A 312 19.20 2.16 -6.90
C ARG A 312 18.44 1.55 -8.08
N ALA A 313 17.18 1.96 -8.23
CA ALA A 313 16.33 1.55 -9.33
C ALA A 313 16.85 2.02 -10.71
N GLY A 314 16.65 1.18 -11.73
CA GLY A 314 17.03 1.46 -13.10
C GLY A 314 18.51 1.82 -13.26
N SER A 315 18.83 2.69 -14.21
CA SER A 315 20.18 3.22 -14.44
C SER A 315 20.53 4.43 -13.56
N GLY A 316 19.78 4.66 -12.46
CA GLY A 316 19.83 5.90 -11.69
C GLY A 316 18.87 6.97 -12.19
N VAL A 317 18.96 8.18 -11.62
CA VAL A 317 18.06 9.31 -11.93
C VAL A 317 18.35 9.85 -13.33
N PRO A 318 17.38 9.83 -14.27
CA PRO A 318 17.56 10.40 -15.60
C PRO A 318 17.85 11.91 -15.56
N SER A 319 18.64 12.42 -16.51
CA SER A 319 19.07 13.82 -16.52
C SER A 319 17.90 14.81 -16.61
N ASP A 320 16.83 14.46 -17.32
CA ASP A 320 15.60 15.24 -17.43
C ASP A 320 14.75 15.23 -16.14
N GLN A 321 15.07 14.34 -15.20
CA GLN A 321 14.37 14.18 -13.93
C GLN A 321 15.12 14.78 -12.74
N LEU A 322 16.33 15.32 -12.93
CA LEU A 322 17.10 16.01 -11.89
C LEU A 322 16.39 17.26 -11.36
N VAL A 323 15.49 17.87 -12.15
CA VAL A 323 14.63 18.96 -11.68
C VAL A 323 13.71 18.51 -10.53
N ASN A 324 13.24 17.26 -10.57
CA ASN A 324 12.37 16.67 -9.56
C ASN A 324 13.17 16.03 -8.41
N VAL A 325 14.44 15.69 -8.67
CA VAL A 325 15.34 15.02 -7.71
C VAL A 325 16.72 15.67 -7.77
N PRO A 326 16.89 16.90 -7.22
CA PRO A 326 18.12 17.68 -7.40
C PRO A 326 19.38 16.99 -6.88
N ILE A 327 19.26 16.17 -5.83
CA ILE A 327 20.37 15.43 -5.26
C ILE A 327 20.73 14.14 -6.03
N GLY A 328 19.99 13.81 -7.10
CA GLY A 328 20.08 12.54 -7.82
C GLY A 328 21.46 12.19 -8.39
N ASN A 329 22.31 13.21 -8.62
CA ASN A 329 23.69 13.07 -9.07
C ASN A 329 24.73 13.50 -8.03
N SER A 330 24.33 13.68 -6.77
CA SER A 330 25.28 13.98 -5.70
C SER A 330 26.25 12.81 -5.50
N PRO A 331 27.49 13.06 -5.02
CA PRO A 331 28.44 11.98 -4.73
C PRO A 331 27.87 10.91 -3.78
N ALA A 332 27.05 11.32 -2.80
CA ALA A 332 26.41 10.40 -1.86
C ALA A 332 25.40 9.45 -2.55
N VAL A 333 24.63 9.95 -3.52
CA VAL A 333 23.70 9.13 -4.30
C VAL A 333 24.45 8.22 -5.27
N LEU A 334 25.49 8.73 -5.94
CA LEU A 334 26.28 7.96 -6.90
C LEU A 334 27.15 6.88 -6.24
N ALA A 335 27.48 7.02 -4.96
CA ALA A 335 28.18 5.99 -4.17
C ALA A 335 27.34 4.71 -3.99
N VAL A 336 26.02 4.79 -4.12
CA VAL A 336 25.14 3.61 -4.14
C VAL A 336 25.05 3.09 -5.58
N PRO A 337 25.34 1.80 -5.84
CA PRO A 337 25.21 1.21 -7.16
C PRO A 337 23.80 1.37 -7.73
N ALA A 338 23.68 1.50 -9.05
CA ALA A 338 22.41 1.42 -9.77
C ALA A 338 22.35 0.10 -10.56
N GLY A 339 21.16 -0.28 -11.01
CA GLY A 339 20.98 -1.44 -11.91
C GLY A 339 19.83 -2.36 -11.51
N ALA A 340 19.12 -2.10 -10.41
CA ALA A 340 17.94 -2.87 -10.06
C ALA A 340 16.83 -2.69 -11.12
N PRO A 341 15.91 -3.67 -11.29
CA PRO A 341 14.71 -3.47 -12.09
C PRO A 341 14.00 -2.17 -11.69
N ARG A 342 13.41 -1.47 -12.67
CA ARG A 342 12.84 -0.13 -12.40
C ARG A 342 11.75 -0.13 -11.34
N GLY A 343 11.01 -1.23 -11.15
CA GLY A 343 10.05 -1.40 -10.05
C GLY A 343 10.51 -2.45 -9.03
N LEU A 344 11.83 -2.57 -8.86
CA LEU A 344 12.54 -3.40 -7.87
C LEU A 344 12.42 -4.93 -8.02
N TYR A 345 11.41 -5.42 -8.74
CA TYR A 345 11.23 -6.83 -9.11
C TYR A 345 10.90 -6.97 -10.61
N GLN A 346 10.83 -8.21 -11.09
CA GLN A 346 10.61 -8.50 -12.51
C GLN A 346 9.11 -8.40 -12.91
N PRO A 347 8.80 -8.03 -14.16
CA PRO A 347 7.43 -8.01 -14.65
C PRO A 347 6.71 -9.35 -14.55
N LEU A 348 5.40 -9.26 -14.29
CA LEU A 348 4.52 -10.41 -14.32
C LEU A 348 4.25 -10.81 -15.77
N SER A 349 4.35 -12.10 -16.07
CA SER A 349 3.89 -12.71 -17.32
C SER A 349 3.28 -14.07 -16.99
N LYS A 350 1.94 -14.20 -16.98
CA LYS A 350 1.23 -15.40 -16.50
C LYS A 350 -0.02 -15.73 -17.29
N PHE A 351 -0.36 -17.02 -17.33
CA PHE A 351 -1.63 -17.55 -17.81
C PHE A 351 -2.54 -17.90 -16.64
N ALA A 352 -3.79 -17.48 -16.72
CA ALA A 352 -4.86 -17.71 -15.77
C ALA A 352 -5.95 -18.57 -16.45
N PRO A 353 -5.82 -19.90 -16.45
CA PRO A 353 -6.83 -20.79 -17.00
C PRO A 353 -8.09 -20.82 -16.12
N ARG A 354 -9.22 -21.09 -16.76
CA ARG A 354 -10.54 -21.26 -16.13
C ARG A 354 -11.28 -22.38 -16.83
N PHE A 355 -11.95 -23.20 -16.03
CA PHE A 355 -12.74 -24.33 -16.48
C PHE A 355 -14.04 -24.36 -15.68
N GLY A 356 -15.16 -24.60 -16.35
CA GLY A 356 -16.46 -24.78 -15.74
C GLY A 356 -17.27 -25.83 -16.49
N PHE A 357 -18.21 -26.46 -15.80
CA PHE A 357 -19.19 -27.34 -16.42
C PHE A 357 -20.55 -27.24 -15.73
N ALA A 358 -21.60 -27.52 -16.51
CA ALA A 358 -22.95 -27.71 -16.04
C ALA A 358 -23.54 -28.95 -16.72
N PHE A 359 -24.05 -29.88 -15.92
CA PHE A 359 -24.52 -31.18 -16.36
C PHE A 359 -25.88 -31.52 -15.74
N ALA A 360 -26.84 -31.91 -16.57
CA ALA A 360 -28.15 -32.42 -16.14
C ALA A 360 -28.22 -33.94 -16.45
N PRO A 361 -27.93 -34.82 -15.49
CA PRO A 361 -27.80 -36.26 -15.75
C PRO A 361 -29.11 -36.94 -16.18
N PHE A 362 -30.25 -36.40 -15.81
CA PHE A 362 -31.55 -37.00 -16.02
C PHE A 362 -32.42 -36.17 -16.96
N SER A 363 -33.31 -36.84 -17.69
CA SER A 363 -34.22 -36.21 -18.65
C SER A 363 -35.34 -35.39 -18.00
N ASP A 364 -35.57 -35.54 -16.69
CA ASP A 364 -36.61 -34.83 -15.95
C ASP A 364 -36.21 -33.39 -15.56
N GLY A 365 -34.95 -33.01 -15.77
CA GLY A 365 -34.43 -31.67 -15.48
C GLY A 365 -34.38 -31.30 -14.00
N LYS A 366 -34.62 -32.25 -13.08
CA LYS A 366 -34.69 -31.97 -11.65
C LYS A 366 -33.33 -31.93 -10.97
N THR A 367 -32.33 -32.57 -11.57
CA THR A 367 -30.96 -32.61 -11.05
C THR A 367 -30.03 -31.81 -11.94
N SER A 368 -29.24 -30.92 -11.35
CA SER A 368 -28.12 -30.26 -12.03
C SER A 368 -26.85 -30.36 -11.20
N ILE A 369 -25.76 -30.74 -11.85
CA ILE A 369 -24.41 -30.78 -11.29
C ILE A 369 -23.62 -29.66 -11.94
N ARG A 370 -22.94 -28.84 -11.14
CA ARG A 370 -22.09 -27.76 -11.63
C ARG A 370 -20.73 -27.87 -10.96
N GLY A 371 -19.69 -27.41 -11.64
CA GLY A 371 -18.39 -27.27 -11.01
C GLY A 371 -17.47 -26.42 -11.85
N GLY A 372 -16.37 -26.00 -11.24
CA GLY A 372 -15.39 -25.20 -11.93
C GLY A 372 -14.10 -25.04 -11.14
N PHE A 373 -13.08 -24.58 -11.85
CA PHE A 373 -11.75 -24.29 -11.36
C PHE A 373 -11.22 -23.04 -12.08
N GLY A 374 -10.50 -22.18 -11.37
CA GLY A 374 -9.81 -21.05 -12.00
C GLY A 374 -8.62 -20.55 -11.19
N ILE A 375 -7.63 -20.00 -11.89
CA ILE A 375 -6.48 -19.31 -11.29
C ILE A 375 -6.66 -17.80 -11.44
N PHE A 376 -6.45 -17.06 -10.36
CA PHE A 376 -6.61 -15.61 -10.30
C PHE A 376 -5.35 -14.98 -9.69
N TYR A 377 -4.62 -14.22 -10.49
CA TYR A 377 -3.45 -13.46 -10.04
C TYR A 377 -3.86 -12.14 -9.42
N ASP A 378 -3.16 -11.77 -8.36
CA ASP A 378 -3.27 -10.47 -7.73
C ASP A 378 -2.29 -9.47 -8.33
N THR A 379 -2.63 -8.18 -8.26
CA THR A 379 -1.71 -7.09 -8.58
C THR A 379 -1.19 -6.51 -7.27
N PRO A 380 0.14 -6.50 -7.03
CA PRO A 380 0.70 -5.94 -5.82
C PRO A 380 0.25 -4.50 -5.55
N GLU A 381 -0.02 -4.17 -4.29
CA GLU A 381 -0.44 -2.83 -3.91
C GLU A 381 0.70 -1.81 -4.09
N GLY A 382 0.34 -0.55 -4.38
CA GLY A 382 1.33 0.51 -4.60
C GLY A 382 2.14 0.89 -3.35
N ASN A 383 1.64 0.62 -2.14
CA ASN A 383 2.34 0.93 -0.89
C ASN A 383 3.72 0.25 -0.81
N MET A 384 3.88 -0.89 -1.50
CA MET A 384 5.16 -1.57 -1.61
C MET A 384 6.27 -0.69 -2.17
N ASP A 385 5.97 0.19 -3.13
CA ASP A 385 6.94 1.08 -3.75
C ASP A 385 6.95 2.47 -3.10
N PHE A 386 5.83 2.89 -2.48
CA PHE A 386 5.72 4.20 -1.84
C PHE A 386 6.64 4.32 -0.62
N ASP A 387 6.76 3.24 0.16
CA ASP A 387 7.62 3.19 1.35
C ASP A 387 9.11 3.39 0.99
N GLU A 388 9.51 2.97 -0.21
CA GLU A 388 10.89 2.99 -0.70
C GLU A 388 11.40 4.39 -1.06
N LEU A 389 10.52 5.40 -1.18
CA LEU A 389 10.92 6.80 -1.40
C LEU A 389 11.70 7.37 -0.22
N SER A 390 11.46 6.85 0.98
CA SER A 390 12.10 7.30 2.21
C SER A 390 13.47 6.65 2.45
N ASN A 391 13.83 5.63 1.65
CA ASN A 391 15.11 4.96 1.79
C ASN A 391 16.27 5.89 1.38
N PRO A 392 17.44 5.75 2.00
CA PRO A 392 18.65 6.38 1.51
C PRO A 392 19.00 5.84 0.11
N PRO A 393 19.61 6.64 -0.77
CA PRO A 393 20.26 7.93 -0.50
C PRO A 393 19.40 9.16 -0.86
N PHE A 394 18.11 9.00 -1.16
CA PHE A 394 17.29 10.08 -1.75
C PHE A 394 16.58 10.98 -0.73
N ALA A 395 16.39 10.54 0.50
CA ALA A 395 15.82 11.36 1.58
C ALA A 395 16.91 11.83 2.55
N THR A 396 16.88 13.11 2.92
CA THR A 396 17.78 13.70 3.93
C THR A 396 16.97 14.22 5.12
N THR A 397 17.23 13.66 6.29
CA THR A 397 16.67 14.11 7.57
C THR A 397 17.81 14.46 8.50
N VAL A 398 17.76 15.63 9.12
CA VAL A 398 18.67 15.98 10.21
C VAL A 398 18.12 15.45 11.52
N ASP A 399 19.01 15.01 12.39
CA ASP A 399 18.74 14.60 13.76
C ASP A 399 19.80 15.26 14.63
N LEU A 400 19.36 16.10 15.56
CA LEU A 400 20.20 16.85 16.48
C LEU A 400 19.70 16.65 17.90
N GLN A 401 20.62 16.46 18.83
CA GLN A 401 20.33 16.16 20.22
C GLN A 401 20.95 17.16 21.18
N ASN A 402 20.36 17.28 22.37
CA ASN A 402 20.87 18.09 23.48
C ASN A 402 21.12 19.56 23.09
N GLY A 403 20.18 20.17 22.37
CA GLY A 403 20.29 21.54 21.88
C GLY A 403 19.28 22.49 22.52
N SER A 404 19.22 23.71 22.00
CA SER A 404 18.24 24.72 22.38
C SER A 404 17.38 25.08 21.18
N LEU A 405 16.07 25.22 21.39
CA LEU A 405 15.16 25.70 20.35
C LEU A 405 15.56 27.09 19.85
N SER A 406 16.16 27.96 20.65
CA SER A 406 16.64 29.26 20.16
C SER A 406 17.68 29.15 19.03
N ASN A 407 18.39 28.03 18.94
CA ASN A 407 19.31 27.69 17.88
C ASN A 407 19.37 26.16 17.69
N PRO A 408 18.40 25.55 16.98
CA PRO A 408 18.34 24.09 16.86
C PRO A 408 19.58 23.50 16.18
N SER A 409 20.19 24.26 15.26
CA SER A 409 21.41 23.87 14.55
C SER A 409 22.64 23.73 15.45
N GLY A 410 22.60 24.29 16.66
CA GLY A 410 23.64 24.14 17.68
C GLY A 410 23.60 22.81 18.44
N GLY A 411 22.58 21.97 18.22
CA GLY A 411 22.52 20.62 18.77
C GLY A 411 23.63 19.72 18.23
N LYS A 412 23.90 18.62 18.94
CA LYS A 412 24.93 17.65 18.55
C LYS A 412 24.30 16.52 17.74
N PRO A 413 24.90 16.03 16.65
CA PRO A 413 24.40 14.85 15.97
C PRO A 413 24.38 13.66 16.95
N PRO A 414 23.36 12.78 16.88
CA PRO A 414 23.35 11.56 17.67
C PRO A 414 24.54 10.67 17.32
N ALA A 415 24.86 9.73 18.21
CA ALA A 415 25.76 8.64 17.86
C ALA A 415 25.22 7.90 16.63
N ALA A 416 26.09 7.58 15.67
CA ALA A 416 25.69 6.90 14.45
C ALA A 416 25.01 5.56 14.78
N ALA A 417 23.77 5.37 14.34
CA ALA A 417 22.99 4.19 14.63
C ALA A 417 22.71 3.38 13.35
N PRO A 418 22.44 2.06 13.49
CA PRO A 418 21.92 1.24 12.40
C PRO A 418 20.58 1.77 11.88
N ILE A 419 20.41 1.84 10.56
CA ILE A 419 19.22 2.40 9.92
C ILE A 419 18.13 1.34 9.71
N SER A 420 16.86 1.77 9.72
CA SER A 420 15.75 0.92 9.29
C SER A 420 15.43 1.23 7.84
N ILE A 421 15.16 0.21 7.05
CA ILE A 421 14.77 0.36 5.64
C ILE A 421 13.58 -0.54 5.30
N SER A 422 12.84 -0.13 4.27
CA SER A 422 11.91 -0.99 3.54
C SER A 422 12.65 -1.64 2.37
N ALA A 423 12.17 -2.79 1.91
CA ALA A 423 12.71 -3.44 0.72
C ALA A 423 11.65 -4.30 0.03
N VAL A 424 11.89 -4.63 -1.23
CA VAL A 424 11.11 -5.61 -2.00
C VAL A 424 12.04 -6.73 -2.42
N ASP A 425 11.65 -8.00 -2.23
CA ASP A 425 12.43 -9.13 -2.74
C ASP A 425 12.59 -9.02 -4.26
N PRO A 426 13.82 -8.96 -4.82
CA PRO A 426 14.03 -8.92 -6.26
C PRO A 426 13.41 -10.13 -7.01
N HIS A 427 13.16 -11.22 -6.29
CA HIS A 427 12.53 -12.45 -6.78
C HIS A 427 11.04 -12.57 -6.41
N LEU A 428 10.40 -11.46 -6.04
CA LEU A 428 8.98 -11.41 -5.69
C LEU A 428 8.13 -12.10 -6.76
N LYS A 429 7.28 -13.03 -6.33
CA LYS A 429 6.31 -13.73 -7.17
C LYS A 429 4.94 -13.13 -6.95
N SER A 430 4.13 -13.04 -8.01
CA SER A 430 2.75 -12.62 -7.86
C SER A 430 1.95 -13.64 -7.07
N ALA A 431 1.23 -13.13 -6.08
CA ALA A 431 0.21 -13.86 -5.35
C ALA A 431 -0.87 -14.35 -6.33
N TYR A 432 -1.38 -15.56 -6.10
CA TYR A 432 -2.51 -16.07 -6.85
C TYR A 432 -3.40 -16.96 -5.99
N THR A 433 -4.67 -17.01 -6.36
CA THR A 433 -5.68 -17.89 -5.77
C THR A 433 -6.16 -18.89 -6.81
N MET A 434 -6.17 -20.17 -6.43
CA MET A 434 -6.86 -21.23 -7.12
C MET A 434 -8.23 -21.41 -6.47
N SER A 435 -9.30 -21.07 -7.19
CA SER A 435 -10.68 -21.24 -6.71
C SER A 435 -11.31 -22.43 -7.39
N TYR A 436 -12.01 -23.26 -6.62
CA TYR A 436 -12.77 -24.39 -7.15
C TYR A 436 -14.10 -24.55 -6.43
N SER A 437 -15.08 -25.04 -7.17
CA SER A 437 -16.39 -25.39 -6.63
C SER A 437 -16.96 -26.61 -7.32
N PHE A 438 -17.78 -27.34 -6.57
CA PHE A 438 -18.59 -28.43 -7.08
C PHE A 438 -19.93 -28.41 -6.35
N SER A 439 -21.03 -28.39 -7.08
CA SER A 439 -22.37 -28.35 -6.52
C SER A 439 -23.32 -29.32 -7.20
N ILE A 440 -24.23 -29.86 -6.39
CA ILE A 440 -25.34 -30.69 -6.83
C ILE A 440 -26.61 -30.02 -6.33
N GLN A 441 -27.49 -29.67 -7.27
CA GLN A 441 -28.80 -29.13 -7.00
C GLN A 441 -29.86 -30.15 -7.44
N HIS A 442 -30.87 -30.36 -6.60
CA HIS A 442 -31.98 -31.26 -6.89
C HIS A 442 -33.33 -30.66 -6.47
N GLU A 443 -34.32 -30.75 -7.36
CA GLU A 443 -35.72 -30.44 -7.04
C GLU A 443 -36.41 -31.67 -6.44
N LEU A 444 -36.83 -31.53 -5.19
CA LEU A 444 -37.66 -32.49 -4.46
C LEU A 444 -39.16 -32.15 -4.61
N PRO A 445 -40.06 -33.12 -4.36
CA PRO A 445 -41.49 -32.88 -4.38
C PRO A 445 -41.94 -31.68 -3.53
N ARG A 446 -43.08 -31.09 -3.92
CA ARG A 446 -43.69 -29.91 -3.27
C ARG A 446 -42.88 -28.62 -3.40
N GLY A 447 -42.06 -28.51 -4.46
CA GLY A 447 -41.31 -27.30 -4.79
C GLY A 447 -40.23 -26.98 -3.77
N VAL A 448 -39.60 -28.03 -3.22
CA VAL A 448 -38.43 -27.94 -2.35
C VAL A 448 -37.20 -28.10 -3.23
N PHE A 449 -36.29 -27.15 -3.19
CA PHE A 449 -35.00 -27.21 -3.86
C PHE A 449 -33.92 -27.40 -2.81
N PHE A 450 -33.03 -28.35 -3.07
CA PHE A 450 -31.89 -28.63 -2.21
C PHE A 450 -30.61 -28.50 -3.03
N GLU A 451 -29.60 -27.84 -2.48
CA GLU A 451 -28.27 -27.71 -3.06
C GLU A 451 -27.21 -28.06 -2.01
N MET A 452 -26.26 -28.89 -2.41
CA MET A 452 -25.02 -29.13 -1.67
C MET A 452 -23.85 -28.68 -2.51
N SER A 453 -22.92 -27.96 -1.89
CA SER A 453 -21.77 -27.37 -2.56
C SER A 453 -20.52 -27.59 -1.72
N TYR A 454 -19.45 -28.01 -2.38
CA TYR A 454 -18.10 -27.92 -1.85
C TYR A 454 -17.40 -26.76 -2.55
N VAL A 455 -16.90 -25.81 -1.78
CA VAL A 455 -16.19 -24.63 -2.29
C VAL A 455 -14.84 -24.55 -1.60
N GLY A 456 -13.80 -24.21 -2.36
CA GLY A 456 -12.49 -24.00 -1.80
C GLY A 456 -11.65 -22.99 -2.57
N ASN A 457 -10.70 -22.42 -1.83
CA ASN A 457 -9.73 -21.46 -2.31
C ASN A 457 -8.36 -21.85 -1.76
N GLU A 458 -7.37 -21.91 -2.63
CA GLU A 458 -5.97 -22.08 -2.26
C GLU A 458 -5.15 -20.90 -2.77
N ALA A 459 -4.64 -20.10 -1.86
CA ALA A 459 -3.76 -18.99 -2.17
C ALA A 459 -2.29 -19.37 -1.96
N ARG A 460 -1.44 -18.93 -2.88
CA ARG A 460 0.01 -19.12 -2.88
C ARG A 460 0.72 -17.81 -3.19
N HIS A 461 1.97 -17.71 -2.75
CA HIS A 461 2.81 -16.53 -2.91
C HIS A 461 2.18 -15.25 -2.37
N LEU A 462 1.38 -15.38 -1.29
CA LEU A 462 0.84 -14.23 -0.60
C LEU A 462 1.98 -13.38 -0.04
N ILE A 463 1.80 -12.07 -0.09
CA ILE A 463 2.83 -11.11 0.27
C ILE A 463 2.82 -10.88 1.79
N ARG A 464 4.01 -10.86 2.40
CA ARG A 464 4.24 -10.44 3.78
C ARG A 464 5.38 -9.42 3.82
N LYS A 465 5.48 -8.66 4.92
CA LYS A 465 6.58 -7.71 5.17
C LYS A 465 7.35 -7.99 6.48
N PRO A 466 8.04 -9.16 6.62
CA PRO A 466 8.86 -9.46 7.79
C PRO A 466 10.16 -8.61 7.84
N ASP A 467 10.74 -8.48 9.05
CA ASP A 467 12.11 -8.01 9.24
C ASP A 467 13.10 -9.16 8.94
N ILE A 468 13.74 -9.13 7.78
CA ILE A 468 14.72 -10.17 7.38
C ILE A 468 16.03 -10.06 8.16
N ASN A 469 16.23 -8.96 8.89
CA ASN A 469 17.43 -8.74 9.70
C ASN A 469 17.23 -9.14 11.16
N GLN A 470 16.19 -9.90 11.47
CA GLN A 470 15.93 -10.41 12.82
C GLN A 470 17.01 -11.44 13.22
N PRO A 471 17.60 -11.35 14.43
CA PRO A 471 18.50 -12.40 14.93
C PRO A 471 17.76 -13.72 15.10
N SER A 472 18.49 -14.83 14.99
CA SER A 472 17.91 -16.16 15.24
C SER A 472 17.41 -16.29 16.68
N LEU A 473 16.36 -17.09 16.89
CA LEU A 473 15.82 -17.35 18.24
C LEU A 473 16.91 -17.87 19.20
N ALA A 474 17.81 -18.73 18.71
CA ALA A 474 18.94 -19.23 19.49
C ALA A 474 19.89 -18.10 19.94
N ALA A 475 20.21 -17.15 19.06
CA ALA A 475 21.04 -15.99 19.40
C ALA A 475 20.34 -15.08 20.42
N LEU A 476 19.03 -14.90 20.31
CA LEU A 476 18.24 -14.12 21.26
C LEU A 476 18.20 -14.76 22.65
N ILE A 477 18.00 -16.09 22.72
CA ILE A 477 18.02 -16.84 23.98
C ILE A 477 19.40 -16.78 24.63
N ALA A 478 20.46 -17.02 23.85
CA ALA A 478 21.83 -16.93 24.34
C ALA A 478 22.16 -15.52 24.88
N ASN A 479 21.77 -14.47 24.15
CA ASN A 479 21.95 -13.10 24.62
C ASN A 479 21.12 -12.78 25.86
N ALA A 480 19.91 -13.34 25.98
CA ALA A 480 19.05 -13.16 27.14
C ALA A 480 19.62 -13.78 28.43
N ALA A 481 20.48 -14.79 28.32
CA ALA A 481 21.16 -15.41 29.45
C ALA A 481 22.32 -14.54 30.00
N ILE A 482 22.78 -13.52 29.27
CA ILE A 482 23.84 -12.62 29.72
C ILE A 482 23.28 -11.61 30.73
N THR A 483 23.74 -11.68 31.98
CA THR A 483 23.24 -10.85 33.10
C THR A 483 24.01 -9.55 33.31
N THR A 484 25.27 -9.47 32.84
CA THR A 484 26.13 -8.29 32.96
C THR A 484 26.62 -7.85 31.59
N ASN A 485 26.61 -6.54 31.31
CA ASN A 485 27.04 -5.95 30.04
C ASN A 485 26.43 -6.62 28.79
N ARG A 486 25.16 -7.03 28.89
CA ARG A 486 24.43 -7.65 27.79
C ARG A 486 24.48 -6.77 26.53
N PRO A 487 25.01 -7.27 25.40
CA PRO A 487 25.10 -6.47 24.19
C PRO A 487 23.72 -6.22 23.57
N SER A 488 23.61 -5.07 22.90
CA SER A 488 22.42 -4.68 22.16
C SER A 488 22.07 -5.72 21.10
N VAL A 489 20.76 -5.93 20.88
CA VAL A 489 20.24 -6.86 19.87
C VAL A 489 20.79 -6.55 18.48
N ASN A 490 21.09 -5.28 18.17
CA ASN A 490 21.68 -4.88 16.89
C ASN A 490 23.04 -5.55 16.63
N THR A 491 23.81 -5.86 17.67
CA THR A 491 25.08 -6.58 17.55
C THR A 491 24.90 -8.03 17.09
N LEU A 492 23.69 -8.61 17.23
CA LEU A 492 23.36 -9.99 16.87
C LEU A 492 22.77 -10.13 15.46
N ARG A 493 22.38 -9.02 14.83
CA ARG A 493 21.68 -9.02 13.54
C ARG A 493 22.58 -9.52 12.40
N PRO A 494 22.07 -10.29 11.43
CA PRO A 494 22.87 -10.79 10.31
C PRO A 494 23.51 -9.68 9.46
N PHE A 495 22.73 -8.65 9.10
CA PHE A 495 23.17 -7.51 8.31
C PHE A 495 23.51 -6.33 9.23
N LYS A 496 24.81 -6.09 9.45
CA LYS A 496 25.29 -5.00 10.30
C LYS A 496 25.07 -3.65 9.61
N GLY A 497 24.77 -2.63 10.40
CA GLY A 497 24.41 -1.30 9.89
C GLY A 497 22.92 -1.09 9.69
N TYR A 498 22.12 -2.15 9.82
CA TYR A 498 20.66 -2.08 9.78
C TYR A 498 20.04 -2.49 11.12
N SER A 499 19.07 -1.70 11.59
CA SER A 499 18.26 -2.01 12.77
C SER A 499 17.03 -2.84 12.42
N SER A 500 16.51 -2.71 11.19
CA SER A 500 15.52 -3.61 10.59
C SER A 500 15.55 -3.48 9.07
N ILE A 501 15.21 -4.56 8.38
CA ILE A 501 15.05 -4.58 6.93
C ILE A 501 13.69 -5.22 6.65
N ASN A 502 12.65 -4.38 6.55
CA ASN A 502 11.28 -4.83 6.39
C ASN A 502 11.01 -5.13 4.91
N THR A 503 11.11 -6.40 4.52
CA THR A 503 11.12 -6.80 3.10
C THR A 503 9.80 -7.39 2.67
N PHE A 504 9.21 -6.89 1.59
CA PHE A 504 8.09 -7.55 0.93
C PHE A 504 8.54 -8.85 0.27
N VAL A 505 8.05 -9.98 0.79
CA VAL A 505 8.35 -11.35 0.31
C VAL A 505 7.06 -12.08 -0.06
N SER A 506 7.14 -13.03 -1.00
CA SER A 506 5.99 -13.75 -1.57
C SER A 506 5.97 -15.25 -1.21
N ASP A 507 5.96 -15.55 0.08
CA ASP A 507 6.16 -16.88 0.66
C ASP A 507 5.04 -17.29 1.64
N ALA A 508 3.95 -16.53 1.75
CA ALA A 508 2.76 -16.97 2.49
C ALA A 508 1.80 -17.83 1.65
N THR A 509 1.02 -18.64 2.35
CA THR A 509 -0.02 -19.50 1.78
C THR A 509 -1.28 -19.45 2.64
N SER A 510 -2.44 -19.61 2.01
CA SER A 510 -3.72 -19.75 2.69
C SER A 510 -4.57 -20.81 1.99
N ASN A 511 -5.38 -21.53 2.74
CA ASN A 511 -6.37 -22.45 2.18
C ASN A 511 -7.69 -22.35 2.95
N TYR A 512 -8.78 -22.30 2.21
CA TYR A 512 -10.14 -22.31 2.72
C TYR A 512 -10.91 -23.42 2.04
N ASN A 513 -11.64 -24.23 2.80
CA ASN A 513 -12.55 -25.23 2.28
C ASN A 513 -13.85 -25.18 3.07
N ALA A 514 -14.98 -25.27 2.36
CA ALA A 514 -16.30 -25.28 2.98
C ALA A 514 -17.26 -26.24 2.30
N PHE A 515 -18.00 -26.96 3.14
CA PHE A 515 -19.26 -27.59 2.77
C PHE A 515 -20.40 -26.60 3.01
N GLN A 516 -21.25 -26.42 2.00
CA GLN A 516 -22.41 -25.55 2.05
C GLN A 516 -23.65 -26.38 1.69
N ALA A 517 -24.71 -26.22 2.47
CA ALA A 517 -26.02 -26.77 2.16
C ALA A 517 -27.05 -25.65 2.12
N HIS A 518 -27.89 -25.64 1.10
CA HIS A 518 -28.97 -24.68 0.93
C HIS A 518 -30.27 -25.41 0.62
N VAL A 519 -31.34 -25.01 1.28
CA VAL A 519 -32.69 -25.51 1.03
C VAL A 519 -33.64 -24.34 0.87
N THR A 520 -34.48 -24.37 -0.15
CA THR A 520 -35.56 -23.39 -0.33
C THR A 520 -36.84 -24.07 -0.75
N LYS A 521 -37.96 -23.67 -0.13
CA LYS A 521 -39.30 -24.08 -0.51
C LYS A 521 -40.08 -22.83 -0.88
N ARG A 522 -40.53 -22.74 -2.14
CA ARG A 522 -41.23 -21.56 -2.67
C ARG A 522 -42.65 -21.85 -3.16
N LYS A 523 -43.07 -23.11 -3.15
CA LYS A 523 -44.41 -23.54 -3.61
C LYS A 523 -45.34 -23.81 -2.42
N GLY A 524 -46.59 -23.34 -2.54
CA GLY A 524 -47.65 -23.46 -1.51
C GLY A 524 -47.57 -22.39 -0.43
N ASN A 525 -48.35 -22.57 0.65
CA ASN A 525 -48.57 -21.55 1.69
C ASN A 525 -47.40 -21.38 2.68
N LEU A 526 -46.42 -22.28 2.65
CA LEU A 526 -45.23 -22.23 3.51
C LEU A 526 -44.00 -21.96 2.65
N MET A 527 -43.35 -20.82 2.89
CA MET A 527 -42.04 -20.49 2.35
C MET A 527 -40.98 -20.76 3.41
N LEU A 528 -39.93 -21.49 3.05
CA LEU A 528 -38.81 -21.82 3.94
C LEU A 528 -37.52 -21.57 3.18
N THR A 529 -36.54 -20.98 3.84
CA THR A 529 -35.15 -20.99 3.38
C THR A 529 -34.26 -21.37 4.54
N GLY A 530 -33.34 -22.31 4.31
CA GLY A 530 -32.32 -22.72 5.26
C GLY A 530 -30.98 -22.76 4.57
N SER A 531 -29.93 -22.29 5.25
CA SER A 531 -28.56 -22.35 4.77
C SER A 531 -27.66 -22.81 5.90
N TYR A 532 -26.71 -23.67 5.59
CA TYR A 532 -25.70 -24.17 6.51
C TYR A 532 -24.33 -24.10 5.84
N THR A 533 -23.31 -23.69 6.58
CA THR A 533 -21.93 -23.64 6.10
C THR A 533 -21.01 -24.19 7.18
N TRP A 534 -20.28 -25.25 6.85
CA TRP A 534 -19.20 -25.78 7.67
C TRP A 534 -17.89 -25.54 6.92
N SER A 535 -16.97 -24.80 7.53
CA SER A 535 -15.74 -24.38 6.86
C SER A 535 -14.51 -24.49 7.75
N LYS A 536 -13.34 -24.58 7.10
CA LYS A 536 -12.03 -24.56 7.73
C LYS A 536 -11.09 -23.68 6.91
N ALA A 537 -10.41 -22.77 7.59
CA ALA A 537 -9.39 -21.91 7.02
C ALA A 537 -8.05 -22.17 7.74
N LEU A 538 -6.96 -22.27 6.98
CA LEU A 538 -5.59 -22.32 7.50
C LEU A 538 -4.76 -21.30 6.74
N THR A 539 -3.85 -20.63 7.42
CA THR A 539 -2.96 -19.63 6.81
C THR A 539 -1.59 -19.67 7.50
N SER A 540 -0.54 -19.42 6.74
CA SER A 540 0.82 -19.26 7.27
C SER A 540 1.12 -17.81 7.67
N SER A 541 0.16 -16.89 7.51
CA SER A 541 0.29 -15.48 7.87
C SER A 541 -0.98 -14.95 8.54
N GLY A 542 -0.83 -14.19 9.62
CA GLY A 542 -1.91 -13.34 10.13
C GLY A 542 -2.30 -12.32 9.06
N GLY A 543 -3.60 -12.07 8.89
CA GLY A 543 -4.14 -11.27 7.79
C GLY A 543 -3.42 -9.93 7.56
N PHE A 544 -3.43 -9.48 6.31
CA PHE A 544 -2.81 -8.26 5.79
C PHE A 544 -2.98 -7.06 6.73
N ARG A 545 -1.90 -6.27 6.90
CA ARG A 545 -1.99 -4.92 7.45
C ARG A 545 -2.43 -3.94 6.38
#